data_AF-A0A351YYH3-F1
#
_entry.id   AF-A0A351YYH3-F1
#
_cell.length_a   1.000
_cell.length_b   1.000
_cell.length_c   1.000
_cell.angle_alpha   90.00
_cell.angle_beta   90.00
_cell.angle_gamma   90.00
#
_symmetry.space_group_name_H-M   'P 1'
#
loop_
_entity.id
_entity.type
_entity.pdbx_description
1 polymer ?
#
loop_
_entity_poly.entity_id
_entity_poly.type
_entity_poly.pdbx_seq_one_letter_code
_entity_poly.pdbx_strand_id
1 'polypeptide(L)'
;MKHSIFLAAAACTLTATFISCASSKEITADAYDTEEEQVTQIAVTPSQKKLDGDHYSPEKLSGGNRSFGQKLFNLNKYVKIDNFTLYAKPTLGGFGTRKGSLIYREGTDIAGFECYYDSCAYAVQFAQAERNALISAFERYKKDFDEKKLKRKDSKSRQAYGFVGGYEDFGNIEASMMYYCKPKVYFGYNFIDGNPYFCIYVKKAENLAVDQKKEGGFKETIDQSYYFTKAQATVLTEFLSDENISALQGETTVPVEMQQSDSY
;
A
#
# COMPACT_ATOMS: atom_id res chain seq x y z
N MET A 1 35.35 53.41 -24.44
CA MET A 1 34.13 53.50 -25.28
C MET A 1 33.33 52.25 -25.00
N LYS A 2 32.36 52.25 -24.07
CA LYS A 2 30.96 52.67 -24.25
C LYS A 2 30.38 52.20 -25.58
N HIS A 3 29.62 51.11 -25.57
CA HIS A 3 28.24 51.11 -26.06
C HIS A 3 27.41 50.06 -25.31
N SER A 4 26.44 50.59 -24.57
CA SER A 4 25.32 49.90 -23.97
C SER A 4 24.28 49.60 -25.05
N ILE A 5 23.73 48.39 -25.09
CA ILE A 5 22.39 48.15 -25.64
C ILE A 5 21.64 47.25 -24.66
N PHE A 6 20.60 47.85 -24.07
CA PHE A 6 19.50 47.19 -23.39
C PHE A 6 18.69 46.37 -24.38
N LEU A 7 18.32 45.14 -24.04
CA LEU A 7 17.03 44.60 -24.44
C LEU A 7 16.48 43.75 -23.30
N ALA A 8 15.38 44.22 -22.71
CA ALA A 8 14.60 43.50 -21.73
C ALA A 8 13.74 42.45 -22.46
N ALA A 9 13.76 41.21 -21.97
CA ALA A 9 12.71 40.25 -22.23
C ALA A 9 12.40 39.55 -20.90
N ALA A 10 11.24 39.90 -20.34
CA ALA A 10 10.67 39.24 -19.18
C ALA A 10 10.31 37.80 -19.57
N ALA A 11 10.89 36.83 -18.86
CA ALA A 11 10.40 35.47 -18.84
C ALA A 11 10.15 35.10 -17.37
N CYS A 12 8.88 35.15 -16.98
CA CYS A 12 8.39 34.57 -15.73
C CYS A 12 8.66 33.06 -15.75
N THR A 13 9.80 32.64 -15.24
CA THR A 13 9.97 31.25 -14.82
C THR A 13 9.21 31.06 -13.51
N LEU A 14 7.98 30.57 -13.64
CA LEU A 14 7.27 29.85 -12.58
C LEU A 14 8.18 28.69 -12.15
N THR A 15 8.98 28.92 -11.11
CA THR A 15 9.59 27.84 -10.34
C THR A 15 8.45 27.16 -9.59
N ALA A 16 7.88 26.12 -10.19
CA ALA A 16 7.15 25.11 -9.46
C ALA A 16 8.18 24.41 -8.56
N THR A 17 8.46 25.00 -7.40
CA THR A 17 9.14 24.33 -6.31
C THR A 17 8.21 23.22 -5.84
N PHE A 18 8.40 22.01 -6.36
CA PHE A 18 8.03 20.81 -5.63
C PHE A 18 8.86 20.83 -4.36
N ILE A 19 8.26 21.35 -3.29
CA ILE A 19 8.76 21.18 -1.93
C ILE A 19 8.61 19.69 -1.63
N SER A 20 9.60 18.91 -2.08
CA SER A 20 9.88 17.59 -1.51
C SER A 20 10.40 17.84 -0.09
N CYS A 21 9.48 18.11 0.82
CA CYS A 21 9.73 18.02 2.25
C CYS A 21 9.67 16.54 2.64
N ALA A 22 10.58 15.72 2.10
CA ALA A 22 10.97 14.47 2.73
C ALA A 22 11.85 14.81 3.95
N SER A 23 11.27 15.52 4.93
CA SER A 23 11.83 15.53 6.27
C SER A 23 11.63 14.10 6.78
N SER A 24 12.72 13.34 6.85
CA SER A 24 12.77 12.09 7.59
C SER A 24 12.59 12.40 9.08
N LYS A 25 11.38 12.80 9.48
CA LYS A 25 10.98 12.81 10.87
C LYS A 25 11.14 11.38 11.37
N GLU A 26 11.88 11.19 12.45
CA GLU A 26 11.86 9.93 13.17
C GLU A 26 10.42 9.55 13.43
N ILE A 27 10.01 8.39 12.93
CA ILE A 27 8.66 7.90 13.11
C ILE A 27 8.63 7.24 14.47
N THR A 28 8.11 7.96 15.44
CA THR A 28 7.89 7.47 16.79
C THR A 28 6.63 6.60 16.84
N ALA A 29 6.64 5.59 17.70
CA ALA A 29 5.45 4.79 17.97
C ALA A 29 4.32 5.65 18.54
N ASP A 30 3.06 5.28 18.28
CA ASP A 30 1.94 5.94 18.95
C ASP A 30 1.95 5.55 20.43
N ALA A 31 1.99 6.53 21.33
CA ALA A 31 1.93 6.30 22.77
C ALA A 31 0.54 6.61 23.31
N TYR A 32 0.12 5.86 24.34
CA TYR A 32 -0.94 6.30 25.24
C TYR A 32 -0.32 7.19 26.32
N ASP A 33 -0.91 8.35 26.59
CA ASP A 33 -0.61 9.09 27.83
C ASP A 33 -1.04 8.21 29.01
N THR A 34 -0.08 7.90 29.88
CA THR A 34 -0.18 6.94 30.98
C THR A 34 -1.16 7.41 32.06
N GLU A 35 -2.46 7.18 31.86
CA GLU A 35 -3.44 7.15 32.94
C GLU A 35 -4.34 5.94 32.73
N GLU A 36 -4.22 4.98 33.64
CA GLU A 36 -4.98 3.73 33.66
C GLU A 36 -6.43 4.00 34.09
N GLU A 37 -7.33 4.19 33.13
CA GLU A 37 -8.78 4.14 33.41
C GLU A 37 -9.36 2.78 33.01
N GLN A 38 -9.84 2.05 34.02
CA GLN A 38 -10.64 0.84 33.82
C GLN A 38 -12.03 1.21 33.32
N VAL A 39 -12.39 0.84 32.08
CA VAL A 39 -13.77 0.98 31.60
C VAL A 39 -14.30 -0.30 30.94
N THR A 40 -15.52 -0.62 31.37
CA THR A 40 -16.38 -1.78 31.16
C THR A 40 -16.58 -2.18 29.69
N GLN A 41 -16.76 -3.49 29.46
CA GLN A 41 -16.91 -4.09 28.14
C GLN A 41 -18.31 -3.86 27.55
N ILE A 42 -18.40 -3.25 26.36
CA ILE A 42 -19.56 -3.37 25.47
C ILE A 42 -19.17 -4.35 24.36
N ALA A 43 -19.93 -5.45 24.24
CA ALA A 43 -19.75 -6.43 23.18
C ALA A 43 -20.19 -5.82 21.84
N VAL A 44 -19.23 -5.60 20.94
CA VAL A 44 -19.50 -5.23 19.55
C VAL A 44 -19.45 -6.49 18.70
N THR A 45 -20.61 -6.91 18.20
CA THR A 45 -20.75 -8.00 17.23
C THR A 45 -20.07 -7.58 15.92
N PRO A 46 -19.09 -8.34 15.39
CA PRO A 46 -18.48 -8.03 14.10
C PRO A 46 -19.51 -8.31 12.99
N SER A 47 -20.01 -7.24 12.35
CA SER A 47 -20.77 -7.38 11.10
C SER A 47 -19.81 -7.83 9.99
N GLN A 48 -19.76 -9.13 9.77
CA GLN A 48 -19.03 -9.75 8.66
C GLN A 48 -19.90 -9.68 7.41
N LYS A 49 -19.78 -8.59 6.64
CA LYS A 49 -20.23 -8.64 5.25
C LYS A 49 -19.14 -9.35 4.45
N LYS A 50 -19.39 -10.60 4.06
CA LYS A 50 -18.53 -11.34 3.13
C LYS A 50 -18.53 -10.56 1.81
N LEU A 51 -17.39 -10.00 1.43
CA LEU A 51 -17.20 -9.48 0.08
C LEU A 51 -17.23 -10.70 -0.85
N ASP A 52 -18.21 -10.76 -1.74
CA ASP A 52 -18.45 -11.88 -2.65
C ASP A 52 -18.12 -11.42 -4.08
N GLY A 53 -17.22 -12.13 -4.76
CA GLY A 53 -16.73 -11.80 -6.10
C GLY A 53 -15.19 -11.82 -6.23
N ASP A 54 -14.67 -12.31 -7.37
CA ASP A 54 -13.25 -12.18 -7.70
C ASP A 54 -13.00 -10.78 -8.27
N HIS A 55 -12.54 -9.86 -7.42
CA HIS A 55 -12.25 -8.48 -7.80
C HIS A 55 -10.94 -8.33 -8.60
N TYR A 56 -10.23 -9.44 -8.84
CA TYR A 56 -8.91 -9.49 -9.46
C TYR A 56 -8.94 -10.28 -10.77
N SER A 57 -9.67 -9.75 -11.76
CA SER A 57 -9.73 -10.36 -13.10
C SER A 57 -8.36 -10.28 -13.81
N PRO A 58 -8.03 -11.24 -14.69
CA PRO A 58 -6.78 -11.22 -15.45
C PRO A 58 -6.55 -9.91 -16.22
N GLU A 59 -7.61 -9.28 -16.74
CA GLU A 59 -7.55 -8.02 -17.46
C GLU A 59 -7.08 -6.90 -16.54
N LYS A 60 -7.70 -6.75 -15.36
CA LYS A 60 -7.26 -5.79 -14.35
C LYS A 60 -5.82 -6.07 -13.93
N LEU A 61 -5.47 -7.32 -13.65
CA LEU A 61 -4.12 -7.74 -13.25
C LEU A 61 -3.06 -7.64 -14.36
N SER A 62 -3.45 -7.38 -15.61
CA SER A 62 -2.50 -7.14 -16.69
C SER A 62 -2.07 -5.66 -16.79
N GLY A 63 -2.86 -4.74 -16.21
CA GLY A 63 -2.67 -3.29 -16.30
C GLY A 63 -3.09 -2.71 -17.66
N GLY A 64 -3.68 -1.52 -17.64
CA GLY A 64 -4.33 -0.91 -18.81
C GLY A 64 -3.36 -0.49 -19.93
N ASN A 65 -2.20 0.08 -19.61
CA ASN A 65 -1.37 0.78 -20.60
C ASN A 65 0.02 0.17 -20.87
N ARG A 66 0.24 -1.08 -20.46
CA ARG A 66 1.53 -1.74 -20.70
C ARG A 66 1.69 -2.15 -22.17
N SER A 67 2.82 -1.79 -22.78
CA SER A 67 3.18 -2.23 -24.12
C SER A 67 3.35 -3.76 -24.18
N PHE A 68 3.28 -4.36 -25.38
CA PHE A 68 3.47 -5.80 -25.55
C PHE A 68 4.80 -6.28 -24.94
N GLY A 69 5.89 -5.54 -25.16
CA GLY A 69 7.20 -5.86 -24.58
C GLY A 69 7.21 -5.79 -23.05
N GLN A 70 6.56 -4.79 -22.47
CA GLN A 70 6.41 -4.68 -21.01
C GLN A 70 5.60 -5.84 -20.44
N LYS A 71 4.53 -6.26 -21.12
CA LYS A 71 3.73 -7.44 -20.75
C LYS A 71 4.53 -8.74 -20.86
N LEU A 72 5.30 -8.92 -21.93
CA LEU A 72 6.10 -10.11 -22.19
C LEU A 72 7.25 -10.29 -21.18
N PHE A 73 7.97 -9.22 -20.86
CA PHE A 73 9.08 -9.24 -19.90
C PHE A 73 8.65 -8.92 -18.47
N ASN A 74 7.35 -8.78 -18.25
CA ASN A 74 6.76 -8.48 -16.97
C ASN A 74 7.30 -7.21 -16.27
N LEU A 75 7.69 -6.20 -17.05
CA LEU A 75 8.25 -4.92 -16.57
C LEU A 75 7.17 -3.91 -16.19
N ASN A 76 7.45 -3.05 -15.21
CA ASN A 76 6.57 -1.94 -14.79
C ASN A 76 5.13 -2.42 -14.48
N LYS A 77 4.99 -3.45 -13.65
CA LYS A 77 3.66 -3.98 -13.24
C LYS A 77 2.83 -2.94 -12.48
N TYR A 78 3.52 -2.00 -11.82
CA TYR A 78 2.93 -0.97 -10.96
C TYR A 78 3.60 0.38 -11.22
N VAL A 79 2.81 1.45 -11.02
CA VAL A 79 3.32 2.81 -10.85
C VAL A 79 3.63 2.99 -9.37
N LYS A 80 4.85 3.45 -9.05
CA LYS A 80 5.23 3.85 -7.69
C LYS A 80 4.86 5.31 -7.49
N ILE A 81 4.00 5.58 -6.52
CA ILE A 81 3.44 6.91 -6.30
C ILE A 81 4.29 7.68 -5.28
N ASP A 82 4.57 7.06 -4.14
CA ASP A 82 5.42 7.64 -3.11
C ASP A 82 6.15 6.56 -2.32
N ASN A 83 7.25 6.94 -1.67
CA ASN A 83 7.92 6.10 -0.70
C ASN A 83 7.34 6.34 0.68
N PHE A 84 7.16 5.26 1.43
CA PHE A 84 6.74 5.35 2.81
C PHE A 84 7.56 4.37 3.65
N THR A 85 7.27 4.37 4.94
CA THR A 85 7.83 3.39 5.86
C THR A 85 6.71 2.75 6.65
N LEU A 86 6.95 1.52 7.05
CA LEU A 86 6.11 0.75 7.95
C LEU A 86 7.01 -0.01 8.92
N TYR A 87 6.41 -0.65 9.90
CA TYR A 87 7.08 -1.62 10.73
C TYR A 87 6.71 -3.04 10.30
N ALA A 88 7.68 -3.94 10.28
CA ALA A 88 7.46 -5.35 9.98
C ALA A 88 8.04 -6.22 11.08
N LYS A 89 7.44 -7.40 11.29
CA LYS A 89 7.99 -8.45 12.15
C LYS A 89 8.42 -9.66 11.29
N PRO A 90 9.56 -9.57 10.59
CA PRO A 90 10.05 -10.66 9.75
C PRO A 90 10.17 -11.98 10.53
N THR A 91 10.14 -13.11 9.82
CA THR A 91 10.43 -14.42 10.42
C THR A 91 11.87 -14.46 10.93
N LEU A 92 12.77 -13.84 10.17
CA LEU A 92 14.19 -13.71 10.48
C LEU A 92 14.50 -12.27 10.90
N GLY A 93 14.68 -12.07 12.20
CA GLY A 93 15.11 -10.80 12.78
C GLY A 93 14.10 -10.16 13.75
N GLY A 94 14.43 -8.95 14.19
CA GLY A 94 13.60 -8.18 15.10
C GLY A 94 12.50 -7.38 14.42
N PHE A 95 11.51 -6.97 15.21
CA PHE A 95 10.57 -5.92 14.82
C PHE A 95 11.32 -4.64 14.47
N GLY A 96 10.99 -4.01 13.35
CA GLY A 96 11.63 -2.76 12.98
C GLY A 96 11.11 -2.16 11.69
N THR A 97 11.58 -0.95 11.40
CA THR A 97 11.15 -0.17 10.24
C THR A 97 11.60 -0.81 8.94
N ARG A 98 10.75 -0.75 7.92
CA ARG A 98 11.03 -1.11 6.53
C ARG A 98 10.62 0.05 5.64
N LYS A 99 11.41 0.26 4.58
CA LYS A 99 11.02 1.14 3.48
C LYS A 99 10.06 0.37 2.58
N GLY A 100 9.06 1.07 2.06
CA GLY A 100 8.14 0.57 1.07
C GLY A 100 7.75 1.66 0.09
N SER A 101 6.96 1.29 -0.91
CA SER A 101 6.39 2.21 -1.88
C SER A 101 4.89 2.01 -1.95
N LEU A 102 4.15 3.11 -2.05
CA LEU A 102 2.74 3.07 -2.42
C LEU A 102 2.67 2.76 -3.91
N ILE A 103 1.85 1.76 -4.26
CA ILE A 103 1.78 1.23 -5.62
C ILE A 103 0.36 1.29 -6.15
N TYR A 104 0.27 1.57 -7.45
CA TYR A 104 -0.97 1.64 -8.19
C TYR A 104 -0.84 0.85 -9.49
N ARG A 105 -1.88 0.10 -9.87
CA ARG A 105 -1.93 -0.60 -11.14
C ARG A 105 -2.69 0.24 -12.15
N GLU A 106 -1.95 0.78 -13.10
CA GLU A 106 -2.41 1.75 -14.09
C GLU A 106 -3.68 1.32 -14.83
N GLY A 107 -4.64 2.26 -14.93
CA GLY A 107 -5.92 2.06 -15.61
C GLY A 107 -6.89 1.13 -14.89
N THR A 108 -6.67 0.84 -13.60
CA THR A 108 -7.54 -0.05 -12.81
C THR A 108 -7.88 0.57 -11.48
N ASP A 109 -8.75 -0.06 -10.70
CA ASP A 109 -8.96 0.30 -9.31
C ASP A 109 -7.89 -0.31 -8.39
N ILE A 110 -6.96 -1.15 -8.84
CA ILE A 110 -6.08 -1.90 -7.93
C ILE A 110 -4.94 -1.03 -7.42
N ALA A 111 -4.80 -0.93 -6.10
CA ALA A 111 -3.72 -0.19 -5.44
C ALA A 111 -3.33 -0.85 -4.11
N GLY A 112 -2.18 -0.47 -3.58
CA GLY A 112 -1.68 -1.04 -2.34
C GLY A 112 -0.28 -0.55 -2.00
N PHE A 113 0.54 -1.43 -1.46
CA PHE A 113 1.92 -1.12 -1.11
C PHE A 113 2.87 -2.26 -1.44
N GLU A 114 4.10 -1.91 -1.73
CA GLU A 114 5.22 -2.81 -1.92
C GLU A 114 6.23 -2.62 -0.78
N CYS A 115 6.75 -3.72 -0.24
CA CYS A 115 7.92 -3.68 0.63
C CYS A 115 8.64 -5.02 0.69
N TYR A 116 9.86 -5.01 1.22
CA TYR A 116 10.58 -6.24 1.55
C TYR A 116 10.11 -6.79 2.90
N TYR A 117 9.84 -8.10 2.91
CA TYR A 117 9.58 -8.88 4.11
C TYR A 117 10.50 -10.11 4.10
N ASP A 118 11.24 -10.31 5.19
CA ASP A 118 12.39 -11.23 5.19
C ASP A 118 13.33 -10.92 4.00
N SER A 119 13.57 -11.88 3.11
CA SER A 119 14.43 -11.76 1.93
C SER A 119 13.65 -11.63 0.61
N CYS A 120 12.34 -11.39 0.66
CA CYS A 120 11.48 -11.32 -0.53
C CYS A 120 10.79 -9.96 -0.63
N ALA A 121 10.58 -9.50 -1.86
CA ALA A 121 9.72 -8.37 -2.17
C ALA A 121 8.28 -8.84 -2.31
N TYR A 122 7.35 -8.10 -1.71
CA TYR A 122 5.90 -8.35 -1.75
C TYR A 122 5.17 -7.08 -2.16
N ALA A 123 4.21 -7.21 -3.08
CA ALA A 123 3.32 -6.15 -3.52
C ALA A 123 1.89 -6.52 -3.15
N VAL A 124 1.48 -6.08 -1.95
CA VAL A 124 0.14 -6.33 -1.39
C VAL A 124 -0.83 -5.34 -2.00
N GLN A 125 -1.88 -5.85 -2.65
CA GLN A 125 -2.81 -5.06 -3.45
C GLN A 125 -4.26 -5.34 -3.11
N PHE A 126 -5.07 -4.30 -3.28
CA PHE A 126 -6.48 -4.25 -2.93
C PHE A 126 -7.29 -3.63 -4.06
N ALA A 127 -8.34 -4.33 -4.51
CA ALA A 127 -9.37 -3.75 -5.36
C ALA A 127 -10.32 -2.88 -4.53
N GLN A 128 -11.30 -2.23 -5.19
CA GLN A 128 -12.10 -1.15 -4.57
C GLN A 128 -12.80 -1.58 -3.27
N ALA A 129 -13.43 -2.74 -3.28
CA ALA A 129 -14.14 -3.24 -2.12
C ALA A 129 -13.19 -3.46 -0.92
N GLU A 130 -12.01 -4.02 -1.19
CA GLU A 130 -10.98 -4.29 -0.21
C GLU A 130 -10.35 -3.01 0.36
N ARG A 131 -10.07 -2.01 -0.49
CA ARG A 131 -9.58 -0.70 -0.02
C ARG A 131 -10.58 -0.03 0.89
N ASN A 132 -11.86 -0.01 0.50
CA ASN A 132 -12.92 0.55 1.32
C ASN A 132 -13.09 -0.19 2.66
N ALA A 133 -12.87 -1.50 2.67
CA ALA A 133 -12.83 -2.29 3.90
C ALA A 133 -11.61 -1.96 4.79
N LEU A 134 -10.43 -1.72 4.19
CA LEU A 134 -9.23 -1.27 4.91
C LEU A 134 -9.45 0.11 5.53
N ILE A 135 -9.93 1.08 4.76
CA ILE A 135 -10.26 2.43 5.22
C ILE A 135 -11.26 2.37 6.37
N SER A 136 -12.33 1.59 6.22
CA SER A 136 -13.33 1.40 7.29
C SER A 136 -12.76 0.71 8.54
N ALA A 137 -11.78 -0.19 8.38
CA ALA A 137 -11.07 -0.80 9.51
C ALA A 137 -10.16 0.21 10.21
N PHE A 138 -9.48 1.07 9.45
CA PHE A 138 -8.64 2.12 10.01
C PHE A 138 -9.45 3.18 10.74
N GLU A 139 -10.60 3.62 10.22
CA GLU A 139 -11.46 4.58 10.94
C GLU A 139 -11.96 4.03 12.28
N ARG A 140 -12.26 2.72 12.34
CA ARG A 140 -12.59 2.06 13.61
C ARG A 140 -11.40 1.98 14.55
N TYR A 141 -10.22 1.64 14.04
CA TYR A 141 -8.97 1.68 14.81
C TYR A 141 -8.71 3.07 15.38
N LYS A 142 -8.78 4.11 14.55
CA LYS A 142 -8.55 5.51 14.91
C LYS A 142 -9.52 5.96 15.98
N LYS A 143 -10.81 5.64 15.84
CA LYS A 143 -11.82 5.91 16.87
C LYS A 143 -11.51 5.19 18.19
N ASP A 144 -11.22 3.88 18.15
CA ASP A 144 -10.91 3.13 19.37
C ASP A 144 -9.59 3.59 20.01
N PHE A 145 -8.62 4.05 19.22
CA PHE A 145 -7.38 4.66 19.69
C PHE A 145 -7.67 5.96 20.43
N ASP A 146 -8.38 6.88 19.77
CA ASP A 146 -8.68 8.23 20.29
C ASP A 146 -9.58 8.16 21.54
N GLU A 147 -10.50 7.19 21.60
CA GLU A 147 -11.38 6.93 22.75
C GLU A 147 -10.72 6.05 23.84
N LYS A 148 -9.43 5.70 23.71
CA LYS A 148 -8.69 4.80 24.63
C LYS A 148 -9.39 3.45 24.86
N LYS A 149 -10.07 2.91 23.84
CA LYS A 149 -10.82 1.65 23.86
C LYS A 149 -10.05 0.44 23.34
N LEU A 150 -8.82 0.61 22.83
CA LEU A 150 -7.98 -0.51 22.41
C LEU A 150 -7.63 -1.38 23.63
N LYS A 151 -7.97 -2.66 23.57
CA LYS A 151 -7.81 -3.59 24.71
C LYS A 151 -6.68 -4.56 24.44
N ARG A 152 -5.76 -4.67 25.40
CA ARG A 152 -4.85 -5.81 25.52
C ARG A 152 -5.58 -6.95 26.23
N LYS A 153 -6.49 -7.65 25.55
CA LYS A 153 -7.31 -8.66 26.22
C LYS A 153 -6.53 -9.96 26.40
N ASP A 154 -6.40 -10.43 27.64
CA ASP A 154 -6.13 -11.82 28.03
C ASP A 154 -5.05 -12.53 27.19
N SER A 155 -3.82 -12.01 27.26
CA SER A 155 -2.62 -12.47 26.53
C SER A 155 -2.67 -12.36 24.99
N LYS A 156 -3.73 -11.79 24.41
CA LYS A 156 -3.85 -11.51 22.97
C LYS A 156 -3.78 -10.01 22.73
N SER A 157 -2.64 -9.57 22.20
CA SER A 157 -2.37 -8.18 21.81
C SER A 157 -3.10 -7.74 20.53
N ARG A 158 -3.94 -8.60 19.92
CA ARG A 158 -4.45 -8.47 18.55
C ARG A 158 -5.98 -8.54 18.48
N GLN A 159 -6.63 -7.63 17.75
CA GLN A 159 -8.07 -7.64 17.50
C GLN A 159 -8.42 -7.32 16.03
N ALA A 160 -9.36 -8.06 15.44
CA ALA A 160 -9.79 -7.88 14.05
C ALA A 160 -10.92 -6.85 13.91
N TYR A 161 -10.83 -6.00 12.91
CA TYR A 161 -11.96 -5.20 12.41
C TYR A 161 -12.60 -5.83 11.15
N GLY A 162 -11.89 -6.74 10.47
CA GLY A 162 -12.42 -7.46 9.32
C GLY A 162 -11.39 -8.36 8.65
N PHE A 163 -11.89 -9.14 7.70
CA PHE A 163 -11.07 -9.93 6.79
C PHE A 163 -11.55 -9.71 5.36
N VAL A 164 -10.61 -9.70 4.42
CA VAL A 164 -10.89 -9.57 3.00
C VAL A 164 -10.01 -10.53 2.19
N GLY A 165 -10.33 -10.71 0.90
CA GLY A 165 -9.36 -11.26 -0.05
C GLY A 165 -8.32 -10.20 -0.40
N GLY A 166 -7.13 -10.61 -0.79
CA GLY A 166 -6.11 -9.73 -1.34
C GLY A 166 -5.54 -10.32 -2.63
N TYR A 167 -4.71 -9.53 -3.29
CA TYR A 167 -3.82 -10.00 -4.33
C TYR A 167 -2.39 -9.62 -3.97
N GLU A 168 -1.47 -10.55 -4.18
CA GLU A 168 -0.07 -10.33 -3.82
C GLU A 168 0.80 -10.86 -4.95
N ASP A 169 1.63 -9.98 -5.51
CA ASP A 169 2.78 -10.41 -6.30
C ASP A 169 3.99 -10.53 -5.37
N PHE A 170 4.88 -11.48 -5.65
CA PHE A 170 6.07 -11.68 -4.83
C PHE A 170 7.25 -12.28 -5.61
N GLY A 171 8.46 -12.12 -5.07
CA GLY A 171 9.71 -12.63 -5.61
C GLY A 171 10.92 -12.28 -4.74
N ASN A 172 12.10 -12.77 -5.08
CA ASN A 172 13.32 -12.47 -4.32
C ASN A 172 13.69 -10.98 -4.38
N ILE A 173 13.47 -10.37 -5.54
CA ILE A 173 13.65 -8.94 -5.78
C ILE A 173 12.49 -8.41 -6.60
N GLU A 174 12.24 -7.10 -6.53
CA GLU A 174 11.16 -6.42 -7.24
C GLU A 174 11.11 -6.76 -8.75
N ALA A 175 12.25 -6.69 -9.43
CA ALA A 175 12.36 -7.01 -10.86
C ALA A 175 12.03 -8.48 -11.21
N SER A 176 11.98 -9.36 -10.21
CA SER A 176 11.72 -10.80 -10.35
C SER A 176 10.36 -11.23 -9.77
N MET A 177 9.46 -10.29 -9.48
CA MET A 177 8.12 -10.59 -8.95
C MET A 177 7.22 -11.21 -10.03
N MET A 178 7.51 -12.46 -10.34
CA MET A 178 6.80 -13.29 -11.33
C MET A 178 5.78 -14.23 -10.67
N TYR A 179 5.84 -14.38 -9.34
CA TYR A 179 4.91 -15.20 -8.58
C TYR A 179 3.76 -14.35 -8.07
N TYR A 180 2.61 -14.99 -7.86
CA TYR A 180 1.44 -14.30 -7.32
C TYR A 180 0.55 -15.25 -6.53
N CYS A 181 -0.22 -14.72 -5.60
CA CYS A 181 -1.22 -15.46 -4.84
C CYS A 181 -2.44 -14.59 -4.52
N LYS A 182 -3.50 -15.23 -4.02
CA LYS A 182 -4.73 -14.56 -3.56
C LYS A 182 -4.93 -14.80 -2.06
N PRO A 183 -4.20 -14.08 -1.18
CA PRO A 183 -4.22 -14.35 0.25
C PRO A 183 -5.50 -13.86 0.93
N LYS A 184 -5.75 -14.39 2.14
CA LYS A 184 -6.71 -13.77 3.07
C LYS A 184 -5.99 -12.70 3.88
N VAL A 185 -6.52 -11.49 3.86
CA VAL A 185 -5.94 -10.34 4.56
C VAL A 185 -6.81 -9.95 5.75
N TYR A 186 -6.17 -9.62 6.86
CA TYR A 186 -6.78 -9.13 8.08
C TYR A 186 -6.43 -7.65 8.25
N PHE A 187 -7.42 -6.88 8.70
CA PHE A 187 -7.22 -5.51 9.15
C PHE A 187 -7.64 -5.40 10.61
N GLY A 188 -6.82 -4.76 11.42
CA GLY A 188 -7.01 -4.70 12.86
C GLY A 188 -5.95 -3.88 13.55
N TYR A 189 -5.68 -4.22 14.80
CA TYR A 189 -4.55 -3.66 15.54
C TYR A 189 -3.78 -4.72 16.28
N ASN A 190 -2.52 -4.41 16.59
CA ASN A 190 -1.68 -5.20 17.48
C ASN A 190 -0.89 -4.28 18.41
N PHE A 191 -0.75 -4.66 19.67
CA PHE A 191 0.20 -4.01 20.58
C PHE A 191 1.59 -4.62 20.43
N ILE A 192 2.61 -3.79 20.27
CA ILE A 192 4.03 -4.18 20.22
C ILE A 192 4.78 -3.32 21.23
N ASP A 193 5.44 -3.98 22.19
CA ASP A 193 6.14 -3.33 23.31
C ASP A 193 5.27 -2.27 24.01
N GLY A 194 3.98 -2.56 24.13
CA GLY A 194 2.98 -1.70 24.76
C GLY A 194 2.40 -0.60 23.88
N ASN A 195 2.92 -0.37 22.68
CA ASN A 195 2.38 0.64 21.77
C ASN A 195 1.39 -0.01 20.79
N PRO A 196 0.20 0.57 20.58
CA PRO A 196 -0.74 0.07 19.58
C PRO A 196 -0.27 0.45 18.17
N TYR A 197 -0.45 -0.47 17.22
CA TYR A 197 -0.24 -0.24 15.80
C TYR A 197 -1.44 -0.72 15.02
N PHE A 198 -1.83 0.01 13.98
CA PHE A 198 -2.72 -0.53 12.96
C PHE A 198 -2.00 -1.68 12.24
N CYS A 199 -2.67 -2.81 12.07
CA CYS A 199 -2.06 -4.03 11.57
C CYS A 199 -2.78 -4.53 10.31
N ILE A 200 -1.99 -4.69 9.25
CA ILE A 200 -2.37 -5.45 8.06
C ILE A 200 -1.63 -6.78 8.14
N TYR A 201 -2.39 -7.87 8.27
CA TYR A 201 -1.83 -9.22 8.31
C TYR A 201 -2.25 -9.98 7.06
N VAL A 202 -1.28 -10.39 6.26
CA VAL A 202 -1.48 -11.19 5.06
C VAL A 202 -1.20 -12.64 5.43
N LYS A 203 -2.23 -13.48 5.36
CA LYS A 203 -2.07 -14.92 5.62
C LYS A 203 -1.35 -15.57 4.46
N LYS A 204 -0.43 -16.49 4.76
CA LYS A 204 0.23 -17.30 3.73
C LYS A 204 -0.77 -17.93 2.76
N ALA A 205 -0.40 -17.96 1.48
CA ALA A 205 -1.24 -18.48 0.41
C ALA A 205 -0.41 -19.23 -0.63
N GLU A 206 -1.05 -20.19 -1.30
CA GLU A 206 -0.47 -20.95 -2.40
C GLU A 206 -0.08 -20.01 -3.55
N ASN A 207 1.10 -20.23 -4.12
CA ASN A 207 1.51 -19.55 -5.33
C ASN A 207 0.62 -20.03 -6.49
N LEU A 208 0.13 -19.12 -7.31
CA LEU A 208 -0.80 -19.42 -8.41
C LEU A 208 -0.18 -19.26 -9.81
N ALA A 209 1.08 -18.84 -9.92
CA ALA A 209 1.78 -18.73 -11.20
C ALA A 209 1.86 -20.09 -11.93
N VAL A 210 1.31 -20.18 -13.15
CA VAL A 210 1.21 -21.42 -13.94
C VAL A 210 2.56 -21.74 -14.60
N ASP A 211 3.48 -22.32 -13.82
CA ASP A 211 4.63 -23.15 -14.26
C ASP A 211 5.35 -23.85 -13.09
N GLN A 212 4.69 -23.93 -11.93
CA GLN A 212 5.25 -24.24 -10.61
C GLN A 212 5.71 -25.69 -10.35
N LYS A 213 5.90 -26.50 -11.39
CA LYS A 213 6.47 -27.85 -11.26
C LYS A 213 7.96 -27.92 -11.61
N LYS A 214 8.63 -26.79 -11.84
CA LYS A 214 10.09 -26.75 -11.86
C LYS A 214 10.59 -26.83 -10.42
N GLU A 215 11.35 -27.86 -10.10
CA GLU A 215 12.00 -28.04 -8.80
C GLU A 215 12.75 -26.76 -8.41
N GLY A 216 12.44 -26.19 -7.24
CA GLY A 216 13.10 -24.99 -6.69
C GLY A 216 12.28 -23.69 -6.70
N GLY A 217 11.07 -23.66 -7.26
CA GLY A 217 10.18 -22.49 -7.16
C GLY A 217 9.49 -22.33 -5.80
N PHE A 218 8.99 -21.12 -5.50
CA PHE A 218 8.17 -20.87 -4.31
C PHE A 218 6.83 -21.61 -4.38
N LYS A 219 6.50 -22.43 -3.38
CA LYS A 219 5.22 -23.14 -3.31
C LYS A 219 4.10 -22.31 -2.68
N GLU A 220 4.44 -21.54 -1.66
CA GLU A 220 3.52 -20.64 -0.95
C GLU A 220 4.29 -19.41 -0.47
N THR A 221 3.57 -18.36 -0.13
CA THR A 221 4.11 -17.22 0.61
C THR A 221 4.22 -17.54 2.10
N ILE A 222 4.79 -16.62 2.88
CA ILE A 222 4.82 -16.71 4.34
C ILE A 222 3.72 -15.82 4.95
N ASP A 223 3.43 -16.02 6.23
CA ASP A 223 2.58 -15.09 6.98
C ASP A 223 3.31 -13.76 7.17
N GLN A 224 2.66 -12.67 6.81
CA GLN A 224 3.26 -11.33 6.83
C GLN A 224 2.46 -10.41 7.74
N SER A 225 3.16 -9.71 8.63
CA SER A 225 2.56 -8.74 9.56
C SER A 225 3.16 -7.36 9.36
N TYR A 226 2.36 -6.46 8.79
CA TYR A 226 2.69 -5.07 8.56
C TYR A 226 2.01 -4.21 9.62
N TYR A 227 2.79 -3.33 10.23
CA TYR A 227 2.35 -2.49 11.34
C TYR A 227 2.60 -1.03 11.00
N PHE A 228 1.61 -0.20 11.28
CA PHE A 228 1.58 1.20 10.93
C PHE A 228 1.22 2.00 12.17
N THR A 229 1.94 3.09 12.40
CA THR A 229 1.45 4.12 13.32
C THR A 229 0.18 4.74 12.75
N LYS A 230 -0.57 5.48 13.57
CA LYS A 230 -1.78 6.19 13.15
C LYS A 230 -1.48 7.13 11.99
N ALA A 231 -0.36 7.87 12.06
CA ALA A 231 0.07 8.75 10.98
C ALA A 231 0.41 8.00 9.69
N GLN A 232 1.16 6.89 9.76
CA GLN A 232 1.48 6.07 8.59
C GLN A 232 0.22 5.46 7.96
N ALA A 233 -0.70 4.97 8.80
CA ALA A 233 -1.95 4.40 8.34
C ALA A 233 -2.87 5.46 7.73
N THR A 234 -2.90 6.69 8.25
CA THR A 234 -3.62 7.82 7.63
C THR A 234 -3.14 8.04 6.20
N VAL A 235 -1.83 8.18 5.99
CA VAL A 235 -1.23 8.37 4.66
C VAL A 235 -1.61 7.22 3.71
N LEU A 236 -1.52 5.97 4.18
CA LEU A 236 -1.92 4.82 3.39
C LEU A 236 -3.42 4.88 3.02
N THR A 237 -4.30 5.17 3.97
CA THR A 237 -5.75 5.18 3.72
C THR A 237 -6.20 6.35 2.84
N GLU A 238 -5.52 7.50 2.95
CA GLU A 238 -5.74 8.65 2.08
C GLU A 238 -5.37 8.29 0.64
N PHE A 239 -4.19 7.72 0.42
CA PHE A 239 -3.77 7.22 -0.89
C PHE A 239 -4.77 6.20 -1.47
N LEU A 240 -5.23 5.25 -0.66
CA LEU A 240 -6.15 4.20 -1.09
C LEU A 240 -7.60 4.66 -1.30
N SER A 241 -7.93 5.92 -1.01
CA SER A 241 -9.28 6.46 -1.17
C SER A 241 -9.75 6.40 -2.62
N ASP A 242 -11.07 6.24 -2.82
CA ASP A 242 -11.64 6.19 -4.16
C ASP A 242 -11.43 7.49 -4.93
N GLU A 243 -11.37 8.63 -4.25
CA GLU A 243 -11.03 9.94 -4.86
C GLU A 243 -9.62 9.92 -5.46
N ASN A 244 -8.61 9.53 -4.67
CA ASN A 244 -7.22 9.53 -5.12
C ASN A 244 -6.96 8.46 -6.20
N ILE A 245 -7.54 7.26 -6.06
CA ILE A 245 -7.38 6.23 -7.08
C ILE A 245 -8.10 6.60 -8.38
N SER A 246 -9.26 7.24 -8.31
CA SER A 246 -9.98 7.71 -9.52
C SER A 246 -9.24 8.87 -10.20
N ALA A 247 -8.62 9.78 -9.44
CA ALA A 247 -7.78 10.84 -9.99
C ALA A 247 -6.62 10.27 -10.80
N LEU A 248 -5.92 9.26 -10.25
CA LEU A 248 -4.84 8.55 -10.95
C LEU A 248 -5.32 7.81 -12.21
N GLN A 249 -6.57 7.31 -12.23
CA GLN A 249 -7.17 6.77 -13.46
C GLN A 249 -7.41 7.84 -14.52
N GLY A 250 -7.91 9.02 -14.11
CA GLY A 250 -8.24 10.13 -14.99
C GLY A 250 -7.02 10.80 -15.65
N GLU A 251 -5.93 10.98 -14.89
CA GLU A 251 -4.68 11.59 -15.40
C GLU A 251 -4.02 10.79 -16.53
N THR A 252 -4.39 9.52 -16.69
CA THR A 252 -3.78 8.64 -17.69
C THR A 252 -4.50 8.67 -19.06
N THR A 253 -5.53 9.51 -19.24
CA THR A 253 -6.37 9.56 -20.46
C THR A 253 -6.06 10.72 -21.42
N VAL A 254 -4.88 11.34 -21.38
CA VAL A 254 -4.47 12.28 -22.43
C VAL A 254 -3.70 11.52 -23.52
N PRO A 255 -4.32 11.20 -24.68
CA PRO A 255 -3.56 10.73 -25.83
C PRO A 255 -2.62 11.86 -26.25
N VAL A 256 -1.33 11.54 -26.38
CA VAL A 256 -0.37 12.40 -27.07
C VAL A 256 -0.83 12.47 -28.52
N GLU A 257 -1.53 13.54 -28.88
CA GLU A 257 -1.72 13.91 -30.29
C GLU A 257 -0.32 14.04 -30.90
N MET A 258 0.04 13.09 -31.76
CA MET A 258 1.17 13.26 -32.66
C MET A 258 0.83 14.44 -33.57
N GLN A 259 1.36 15.61 -33.27
CA GLN A 259 1.47 16.68 -34.25
C GLN A 259 2.35 16.16 -35.39
N GLN A 260 1.69 15.66 -36.45
CA GLN A 260 2.30 15.58 -37.76
C GLN A 260 2.63 17.02 -38.19
N SER A 261 3.92 17.36 -38.15
CA SER A 261 4.42 18.50 -38.88
C SER A 261 4.41 18.13 -40.37
N ASP A 262 3.34 18.47 -41.05
CA ASP A 262 3.35 18.54 -42.52
C ASP A 262 4.25 19.72 -42.91
N SER A 263 5.48 19.40 -43.32
CA SER A 263 6.34 20.32 -44.05
C SER A 263 6.14 20.09 -45.56
N TYR A 264 5.60 21.10 -46.24
CA TYR A 264 5.83 21.35 -47.67
C TYR A 264 6.48 22.72 -47.83
#